data_AF-A0A3A5RSZ7-F1
#
_entry.id   AF-A0A3A5RSZ7-F1
#
_cell.length_a   1.000
_cell.length_b   1.000
_cell.length_c   1.000
_cell.angle_alpha   90.00
_cell.angle_beta   90.00
_cell.angle_gamma   90.00
#
_symmetry.space_group_name_H-M   'P 1'
#
loop_
_entity.id
_entity.type
_entity.pdbx_description
1 polymer ?
#
loop_
_entity_poly.entity_id
_entity_poly.type
_entity_poly.pdbx_seq_one_letter_code
_entity_poly.pdbx_strand_id
1 'polypeptide(L)'
;MINQETKTRIQKYFDEACKELHIDSSLYTLRFCIDDGRFPSAFNSAEWGGNTLYINEEWVELCLRSDCEFDLRYILSHEARHLYQHQVIADFKQRGKSSELPAVINQWEYEFLHYIRNEGDEDSMDKNTNQQVEIDANAFANCMLIKNGLGARIKSGQEKIMEKAIKALAKKMWNIKIA
;
A
#
# COMPACT_ATOMS: atom_id res chain seq x y z
N MET A 1 -10.44 21.56 3.21
CA MET A 1 -11.32 20.50 2.66
C MET A 1 -11.01 20.27 1.20
N ILE A 2 -10.68 19.04 0.82
CA ILE A 2 -10.36 18.67 -0.56
C ILE A 2 -11.64 18.58 -1.42
N ASN A 3 -11.51 19.00 -2.68
CA ASN A 3 -12.65 19.05 -3.60
C ASN A 3 -13.05 17.65 -4.14
N GLN A 4 -14.22 17.55 -4.74
CA GLN A 4 -14.76 16.29 -5.26
C GLN A 4 -13.90 15.69 -6.40
N GLU A 5 -13.25 16.54 -7.19
CA GLU A 5 -12.33 16.13 -8.25
C GLU A 5 -11.13 15.36 -7.67
N THR A 6 -10.55 15.88 -6.58
CA THR A 6 -9.45 15.22 -5.86
C THR A 6 -9.90 13.86 -5.31
N LYS A 7 -11.08 13.81 -4.67
CA LYS A 7 -11.64 12.55 -4.14
C LYS A 7 -11.84 11.50 -5.25
N THR A 8 -12.38 11.92 -6.39
CA THR A 8 -12.59 11.07 -7.57
C THR A 8 -11.26 10.55 -8.13
N ARG A 9 -10.24 11.41 -8.19
CA ARG A 9 -8.89 11.04 -8.64
C ARG A 9 -8.21 10.04 -7.70
N ILE A 10 -8.33 10.24 -6.39
CA ILE A 10 -7.81 9.31 -5.38
C ILE A 10 -8.51 7.95 -5.47
N GLN A 11 -9.83 7.92 -5.63
CA GLN A 11 -10.58 6.68 -5.87
C GLN A 11 -10.06 5.95 -7.11
N LYS A 12 -9.83 6.68 -8.21
CA LYS A 12 -9.26 6.11 -9.44
C LYS A 12 -7.90 5.46 -9.20
N TYR A 13 -7.02 6.06 -8.40
CA TYR A 13 -5.72 5.45 -8.07
C TYR A 13 -5.86 4.14 -7.32
N PHE A 14 -6.81 4.07 -6.38
CA PHE A 14 -7.12 2.84 -5.66
C PHE A 14 -7.72 1.77 -6.59
N ASP A 15 -8.70 2.14 -7.42
CA ASP A 15 -9.34 1.22 -8.37
C ASP A 15 -8.34 0.65 -9.38
N GLU A 16 -7.40 1.47 -9.86
CA GLU A 16 -6.32 1.04 -10.74
C GLU A 16 -5.41 -0.01 -10.06
N ALA A 17 -5.07 0.18 -8.79
CA ALA A 17 -4.29 -0.79 -8.02
C ALA A 17 -5.05 -2.10 -7.77
N CYS A 18 -6.32 -2.00 -7.35
CA CYS A 18 -7.18 -3.18 -7.16
C CYS A 18 -7.35 -3.99 -8.45
N LYS A 19 -7.52 -3.31 -9.60
CA LYS A 19 -7.63 -3.96 -10.91
C LYS A 19 -6.39 -4.79 -11.24
N GLU A 20 -5.19 -4.28 -10.95
CA GLU A 20 -3.93 -5.00 -11.18
C GLU A 20 -3.75 -6.19 -10.23
N LEU A 21 -4.38 -6.13 -9.05
CA LEU A 21 -4.38 -7.22 -8.06
C LEU A 21 -5.56 -8.19 -8.23
N HIS A 22 -6.44 -7.96 -9.20
CA HIS A 22 -7.69 -8.69 -9.38
C HIS A 22 -8.61 -8.68 -8.13
N ILE A 23 -8.61 -7.56 -7.41
CA ILE A 23 -9.51 -7.29 -6.29
C ILE A 23 -10.73 -6.51 -6.80
N ASP A 24 -11.92 -6.90 -6.36
CA ASP A 24 -13.13 -6.10 -6.55
C ASP A 24 -13.11 -4.88 -5.61
N SER A 25 -12.78 -3.70 -6.15
CA SER A 25 -12.70 -2.45 -5.37
C SER A 25 -14.06 -1.98 -4.87
N SER A 26 -15.17 -2.44 -5.45
CA SER A 26 -16.54 -2.04 -5.04
C SER A 26 -16.93 -2.55 -3.66
N LEU A 27 -16.20 -3.53 -3.13
CA LEU A 27 -16.37 -4.05 -1.77
C LEU A 27 -15.83 -3.10 -0.69
N TYR A 28 -15.08 -2.06 -1.09
CA TYR A 28 -14.34 -1.18 -0.20
C TYR A 28 -14.80 0.27 -0.34
N THR A 29 -14.69 1.03 0.74
CA THR A 29 -15.07 2.45 0.79
C THR A 29 -13.87 3.30 1.19
N LEU A 30 -13.63 4.39 0.47
CA LEU A 30 -12.64 5.40 0.86
C LEU A 30 -13.34 6.53 1.62
N ARG A 31 -12.92 6.78 2.86
CA ARG A 31 -13.47 7.83 3.72
C ARG A 31 -12.38 8.82 4.08
N PHE A 32 -12.59 10.08 3.72
CA PHE A 32 -11.69 11.18 4.06
C PHE A 32 -12.06 11.74 5.44
N CYS A 33 -11.06 11.87 6.31
CA CYS A 33 -11.23 12.29 7.69
C CYS A 33 -10.45 13.57 8.00
N ILE A 34 -11.05 14.41 8.84
CA ILE A 34 -10.45 15.60 9.44
C ILE A 34 -10.68 15.48 10.95
N ASP A 35 -9.62 15.63 11.76
CA ASP A 35 -9.69 15.73 13.22
C ASP A 35 -10.54 14.66 13.93
N ASP A 36 -10.53 13.41 13.45
CA ASP A 36 -11.34 12.31 14.03
C ASP A 36 -10.62 11.49 15.11
N GLY A 37 -9.40 11.91 15.48
CA GLY A 37 -8.54 11.23 16.45
C GLY A 37 -7.89 9.93 15.94
N ARG A 38 -8.14 9.52 14.68
CA ARG A 38 -7.52 8.33 14.07
C ARG A 38 -6.06 8.56 13.71
N PHE A 39 -5.75 9.77 13.23
CA PHE A 39 -4.42 10.14 12.76
C PHE A 39 -3.74 11.05 13.78
N PRO A 40 -2.58 10.65 14.35
CA PRO A 40 -1.83 11.48 15.29
C PRO A 40 -1.27 12.76 14.67
N SER A 41 -1.05 12.79 13.35
CA SER A 41 -0.51 13.94 12.64
C SER A 41 -0.88 13.96 11.15
N ALA A 42 -0.67 15.11 10.50
CA ALA A 42 -0.76 15.28 9.04
C ALA A 42 0.25 14.45 8.24
N PHE A 43 1.20 13.75 8.88
CA PHE A 43 2.14 12.85 8.23
C PHE A 43 1.67 11.40 8.19
N ASN A 44 0.57 11.07 8.87
CA ASN A 44 -0.09 9.77 8.76
C ASN A 44 -1.07 9.81 7.58
N SER A 45 -0.95 8.89 6.64
CA SER A 45 -1.66 8.94 5.36
C SER A 45 -3.03 8.25 5.37
N ALA A 46 -3.07 6.98 5.75
CA ALA A 46 -4.27 6.16 5.70
C ALA A 46 -4.21 4.99 6.71
N GLU A 47 -5.38 4.42 7.01
CA GLU A 47 -5.52 3.22 7.86
C GLU A 47 -6.80 2.45 7.47
N TRP A 48 -6.72 1.13 7.42
CA TRP A 48 -7.89 0.28 7.25
C TRP A 48 -8.71 0.10 8.54
N GLY A 49 -10.03 0.20 8.42
CA GLY A 49 -10.98 -0.25 9.44
C GLY A 49 -12.13 -1.01 8.81
N GLY A 50 -12.13 -2.34 8.94
CA GLY A 50 -13.07 -3.21 8.26
C GLY A 50 -12.91 -3.13 6.75
N ASN A 51 -13.98 -2.81 6.04
CA ASN A 51 -13.96 -2.59 4.58
C ASN A 51 -13.76 -1.12 4.19
N THR A 52 -13.41 -0.24 5.14
CA THR A 52 -13.23 1.19 4.90
C THR A 52 -11.76 1.56 5.01
N LEU A 53 -11.21 2.21 3.98
CA LEU A 53 -9.93 2.89 4.03
C LEU A 53 -10.18 4.32 4.52
N TYR A 54 -9.73 4.61 5.73
CA TYR A 54 -9.74 5.97 6.25
C TYR A 54 -8.51 6.69 5.70
N ILE A 55 -8.69 7.87 5.12
CA ILE A 55 -7.62 8.67 4.51
C ILE A 55 -7.58 10.00 5.25
N ASN A 56 -6.40 10.38 5.72
CA ASN A 56 -6.17 11.66 6.37
C ASN A 56 -6.25 12.80 5.35
N GLU A 57 -7.26 13.65 5.48
CA GLU A 57 -7.47 14.76 4.54
C GLU A 57 -6.37 15.82 4.66
N GLU A 58 -5.78 16.02 5.85
CA GLU A 58 -4.66 16.94 6.04
C GLU A 58 -3.40 16.48 5.30
N TRP A 59 -3.14 15.17 5.30
CA TRP A 59 -2.05 14.57 4.54
C TRP A 59 -2.27 14.74 3.03
N VAL A 60 -3.49 14.55 2.55
CA VAL A 60 -3.83 14.79 1.14
C VAL A 60 -3.57 16.25 0.76
N GLU A 61 -4.01 17.20 1.60
CA GLU A 61 -3.73 18.62 1.36
C GLU A 61 -2.23 18.93 1.32
N LEU A 62 -1.43 18.31 2.20
CA LEU A 62 0.02 18.45 2.21
C LEU A 62 0.65 17.93 0.90
N CYS A 63 0.23 16.76 0.42
CA CYS A 63 0.69 16.22 -0.86
C CYS A 63 0.37 17.14 -2.03
N LEU A 64 -0.84 17.71 -2.07
CA LEU A 64 -1.26 18.62 -3.14
C LEU A 64 -0.48 19.94 -3.13
N ARG A 65 -0.18 20.49 -1.95
CA ARG A 65 0.60 21.74 -1.83
C ARG A 65 2.08 21.56 -2.19
N SER A 66 2.60 20.34 -2.04
CA SER A 66 4.02 20.03 -2.21
C SER A 66 4.36 19.44 -3.59
N ASP A 67 3.40 19.42 -4.52
CA ASP A 67 3.52 18.75 -5.83
C ASP A 67 3.90 17.25 -5.73
N CYS A 68 3.51 16.62 -4.62
CA CYS A 68 3.76 15.21 -4.32
C CYS A 68 2.56 14.34 -4.69
N GLU A 69 1.92 14.62 -5.83
CA GLU A 69 0.72 13.87 -6.25
C GLU A 69 1.00 12.37 -6.43
N PHE A 70 2.23 12.01 -6.80
CA PHE A 70 2.64 10.61 -6.90
C PHE A 70 2.65 9.89 -5.53
N ASP A 71 2.82 10.60 -4.40
CA ASP A 71 2.75 10.00 -3.06
C ASP A 71 1.30 9.54 -2.76
N LEU A 72 0.27 10.20 -3.30
CA LEU A 72 -1.11 9.69 -3.25
C LEU A 72 -1.19 8.34 -3.95
N ARG A 73 -0.71 8.28 -5.20
CA ARG A 73 -0.77 7.05 -6.00
C ARG A 73 0.01 5.90 -5.35
N TYR A 74 1.13 6.22 -4.71
CA TYR A 74 1.94 5.30 -3.94
C TYR A 74 1.14 4.70 -2.78
N ILE A 75 0.58 5.53 -1.90
CA ILE A 75 -0.16 5.05 -0.72
C ILE A 75 -1.39 4.25 -1.11
N LEU A 76 -2.19 4.70 -2.10
CA LEU A 76 -3.37 3.95 -2.50
C LEU A 76 -3.02 2.57 -3.09
N SER A 77 -1.87 2.46 -3.78
CA SER A 77 -1.37 1.18 -4.26
C SER A 77 -0.86 0.28 -3.13
N HIS A 78 -0.17 0.88 -2.15
CA HIS A 78 0.31 0.19 -0.95
C HIS A 78 -0.86 -0.41 -0.15
N GLU A 79 -1.90 0.38 0.13
CA GLU A 79 -3.08 -0.08 0.88
C GLU A 79 -3.85 -1.16 0.12
N ALA A 80 -3.96 -1.06 -1.21
CA ALA A 80 -4.56 -2.12 -2.02
C ALA A 80 -3.77 -3.44 -1.95
N ARG A 81 -2.44 -3.37 -1.79
CA ARG A 81 -1.61 -4.57 -1.63
C ARG A 81 -1.84 -5.26 -0.28
N HIS A 82 -2.06 -4.51 0.80
CA HIS A 82 -2.46 -5.10 2.08
C HIS A 82 -3.81 -5.83 1.98
N LEU A 83 -4.78 -5.28 1.26
CA LEU A 83 -6.04 -6.00 0.99
C LEU A 83 -5.79 -7.32 0.26
N TYR A 84 -4.94 -7.32 -0.76
CA TYR A 84 -4.58 -8.54 -1.49
C TYR A 84 -3.97 -9.59 -0.55
N GLN A 85 -3.02 -9.18 0.28
CA GLN A 85 -2.37 -10.08 1.23
C GLN A 85 -3.40 -10.71 2.18
N HIS A 86 -4.31 -9.92 2.76
CA HIS A 86 -5.38 -10.42 3.62
C HIS A 86 -6.34 -11.38 2.90
N GLN A 87 -6.76 -11.05 1.68
CA GLN A 87 -7.62 -11.92 0.89
C GLN A 87 -6.93 -13.26 0.57
N VAL A 88 -5.66 -13.22 0.16
CA VAL A 88 -4.88 -14.44 -0.13
C VAL A 88 -4.71 -15.30 1.13
N ILE A 89 -4.44 -14.71 2.29
CA ILE A 89 -4.32 -15.45 3.55
C ILE A 89 -5.66 -16.14 3.88
N ALA A 90 -6.76 -15.40 3.86
CA ALA A 90 -8.09 -15.93 4.19
C ALA A 90 -8.48 -17.06 3.24
N ASP A 91 -8.28 -16.86 1.95
CA ASP A 91 -8.58 -17.82 0.91
C ASP A 91 -7.72 -19.09 0.99
N PHE A 92 -6.42 -18.92 1.26
CA PHE A 92 -5.49 -20.04 1.43
C PHE A 92 -5.86 -20.89 2.66
N LYS A 93 -6.27 -20.27 3.78
CA LYS A 93 -6.77 -21.00 4.95
C LYS A 93 -8.02 -21.82 4.64
N GLN A 94 -8.90 -21.30 3.79
CA GLN A 94 -10.14 -21.98 3.43
C GLN A 94 -9.94 -23.11 2.41
N ARG A 95 -9.10 -22.88 1.39
CA ARG A 95 -8.99 -23.77 0.21
C ARG A 95 -7.68 -24.53 0.10
N GLY A 96 -6.64 -24.10 0.80
CA GLY A 96 -5.28 -24.67 0.72
C GLY A 96 -4.58 -24.42 -0.63
N LYS A 97 -5.05 -23.47 -1.44
CA LYS A 97 -4.53 -23.18 -2.79
C LYS A 97 -4.33 -21.68 -2.97
N SER A 98 -3.23 -21.28 -3.60
CA SER A 98 -2.93 -19.89 -3.94
C SER A 98 -1.92 -19.81 -5.09
N SER A 99 -1.87 -18.67 -5.77
CA SER A 99 -0.80 -18.30 -6.70
C SER A 99 0.44 -17.73 -5.98
N GLU A 100 0.32 -17.42 -4.69
CA GLU A 100 1.43 -17.11 -3.80
C GLU A 100 2.02 -18.40 -3.21
N LEU A 101 3.32 -18.38 -2.91
CA LEU A 101 3.97 -19.51 -2.27
C LEU A 101 3.49 -19.65 -0.82
N PRO A 102 3.20 -20.87 -0.33
CA PRO A 102 2.78 -21.08 1.06
C PRO A 102 3.70 -20.44 2.10
N ALA A 103 5.01 -20.46 1.87
CA ALA A 103 5.99 -19.81 2.76
C ALA A 103 5.80 -18.29 2.84
N VAL A 104 5.44 -17.64 1.73
CA VAL A 104 5.15 -16.19 1.68
C VAL A 104 3.86 -15.89 2.43
N ILE A 105 2.81 -16.68 2.18
CA ILE A 105 1.50 -16.51 2.85
C ILE A 105 1.64 -16.68 4.37
N ASN A 106 2.37 -17.71 4.81
CA ASN A 106 2.62 -17.96 6.22
C ASN A 106 3.42 -16.83 6.87
N GLN A 107 4.40 -16.25 6.15
CA GLN A 107 5.15 -15.10 6.64
C GLN A 107 4.25 -13.87 6.80
N TRP A 108 3.40 -13.57 5.80
CA TRP A 108 2.46 -12.46 5.88
C TRP A 108 1.47 -12.65 7.04
N GLU A 109 0.92 -13.85 7.19
CA GLU A 109 0.03 -14.16 8.32
C GLU A 109 0.71 -13.93 9.66
N TYR A 110 1.93 -14.44 9.82
CA TYR A 110 2.69 -14.26 11.06
C TYR A 110 2.92 -12.78 11.36
N GLU A 111 3.33 -11.99 10.37
CA GLU A 111 3.60 -10.56 10.55
C GLU A 111 2.34 -9.75 10.83
N PHE A 112 1.20 -10.04 10.20
CA PHE A 112 -0.05 -9.38 10.57
C PHE A 112 -0.49 -9.71 12.00
N LEU A 113 -0.22 -10.93 12.49
CA LEU A 113 -0.50 -11.30 13.88
C LEU A 113 0.44 -10.64 14.89
N HIS A 114 1.64 -10.24 14.47
CA HIS A 114 2.66 -9.62 15.30
C HIS A 114 3.03 -8.22 14.77
N TYR A 115 2.04 -7.53 14.21
CA TYR A 115 2.28 -6.34 13.42
C TYR A 115 2.87 -5.21 14.27
N ILE A 116 4.02 -4.70 13.83
CA ILE A 116 4.66 -3.54 14.45
C ILE A 116 4.16 -2.31 13.70
N ARG A 117 3.31 -1.53 14.36
CA ARG A 117 2.78 -0.27 13.83
C ARG A 117 3.86 0.82 13.88
N ASN A 118 3.84 1.70 12.88
CA ASN A 118 4.57 2.97 12.92
C ASN A 118 3.82 3.95 13.84
N GLU A 119 4.43 4.29 14.96
CA GLU A 119 3.89 5.22 15.98
C GLU A 119 4.39 6.66 15.78
N GLY A 120 5.13 6.92 14.70
CA GLY A 120 5.65 8.25 14.34
C GLY A 120 7.07 8.53 14.84
N ASP A 121 7.69 7.62 15.58
CA ASP A 121 9.10 7.67 15.96
C ASP A 121 10.01 6.87 15.00
N GLU A 122 11.32 7.14 15.05
CA GLU A 122 12.29 6.54 14.12
C GLU A 122 12.42 5.02 14.30
N ASP A 123 12.36 4.52 15.54
CA ASP A 123 12.51 3.10 15.85
C ASP A 123 11.29 2.29 15.39
N SER A 124 10.08 2.77 15.67
CA SER A 124 8.85 2.12 15.17
C SER A 124 8.74 2.19 13.66
N MET A 125 9.16 3.30 13.03
CA MET A 125 9.22 3.42 11.57
C MET A 125 10.20 2.42 10.97
N ASP A 126 11.41 2.29 11.51
CA ASP A 126 12.40 1.35 11.00
C ASP A 126 11.93 -0.10 11.12
N LYS A 127 11.43 -0.49 12.30
CA LYS A 127 10.88 -1.83 12.54
C LYS A 127 9.68 -2.13 11.63
N ASN A 128 8.75 -1.18 11.50
CA ASN A 128 7.59 -1.33 10.62
C ASN A 128 8.04 -1.56 9.18
N THR A 129 8.87 -0.66 8.64
CA THR A 129 9.30 -0.70 7.22
C THR A 129 10.16 -1.92 6.85
N ASN A 130 10.69 -2.65 7.85
CA ASN A 130 11.46 -3.87 7.66
C ASN A 130 10.62 -5.17 7.74
N GLN A 131 9.31 -5.07 8.01
CA GLN A 131 8.40 -6.21 7.90
C GLN A 131 8.20 -6.62 6.44
N GLN A 132 8.11 -7.91 6.15
CA GLN A 132 7.95 -8.43 4.80
C GLN A 132 6.62 -8.01 4.14
N VAL A 133 5.54 -7.86 4.91
CA VAL A 133 4.24 -7.32 4.46
C VAL A 133 4.39 -5.89 3.95
N GLU A 134 5.16 -5.06 4.65
CA GLU A 134 5.45 -3.66 4.29
C GLU A 134 6.37 -3.59 3.07
N ILE A 135 7.43 -4.40 3.04
CA ILE A 135 8.35 -4.47 1.89
C ILE A 135 7.60 -4.88 0.62
N ASP A 136 6.70 -5.87 0.71
CA ASP A 136 5.89 -6.34 -0.42
C ASP A 136 4.86 -5.28 -0.86
N ALA A 137 4.21 -4.60 0.08
CA ALA A 137 3.29 -3.47 -0.19
C ALA A 137 3.99 -2.29 -0.86
N ASN A 138 5.14 -1.88 -0.32
CA ASN A 138 5.98 -0.83 -0.88
C ASN A 138 6.53 -1.21 -2.26
N ALA A 139 6.85 -2.48 -2.50
CA ALA A 139 7.36 -2.94 -3.79
C ALA A 139 6.27 -2.91 -4.85
N PHE A 140 5.04 -3.32 -4.51
CA PHE A 140 3.88 -3.20 -5.38
C PHE A 140 3.57 -1.73 -5.70
N ALA A 141 3.56 -0.85 -4.70
CA ALA A 141 3.33 0.58 -4.90
C ALA A 141 4.37 1.18 -5.87
N ASN A 142 5.64 0.83 -5.71
CA ASN A 142 6.70 1.23 -6.63
C ASN A 142 6.51 0.69 -8.05
N CYS A 143 6.08 -0.57 -8.21
CA CYS A 143 5.73 -1.10 -9.52
C CYS A 143 4.63 -0.25 -10.17
N MET A 144 3.58 0.09 -9.42
CA MET A 144 2.48 0.91 -9.90
C MET A 144 2.93 2.32 -10.32
N LEU A 145 3.86 2.93 -9.60
CA LEU A 145 4.48 4.20 -10.02
C LEU A 145 5.22 4.05 -11.35
N ILE A 146 6.13 3.08 -11.45
CA ILE A 146 6.95 2.82 -12.65
C ILE A 146 6.07 2.56 -13.87
N LYS A 147 5.02 1.75 -13.72
CA LYS A 147 4.04 1.47 -14.79
C LYS A 147 3.36 2.73 -15.33
N ASN A 148 3.26 3.77 -14.53
CA ASN A 148 2.64 5.04 -14.91
C ASN A 148 3.66 6.11 -15.34
N GLY A 149 4.89 5.69 -15.65
CA GLY A 149 5.96 6.59 -16.11
C GLY A 149 6.54 7.45 -15.00
N LEU A 150 6.31 7.10 -13.74
CA LEU A 150 6.83 7.82 -12.57
C LEU A 150 8.10 7.14 -12.03
N GLY A 151 8.90 7.89 -11.28
CA GLY A 151 10.07 7.35 -10.58
C GLY A 151 9.70 6.45 -9.40
N ALA A 152 10.62 5.60 -8.99
CA ALA A 152 10.49 4.82 -7.77
C ALA A 152 10.60 5.71 -6.52
N ARG A 153 9.77 5.45 -5.51
CA ARG A 153 9.81 6.05 -4.18
C ARG A 153 10.37 5.03 -3.21
N ILE A 154 11.68 5.13 -2.95
CA ILE A 154 12.42 4.22 -2.08
C ILE A 154 13.02 5.01 -0.92
N LYS A 155 12.80 4.52 0.31
CA LYS A 155 13.41 5.07 1.53
C LYS A 155 14.93 4.86 1.49
N SER A 156 15.67 5.88 1.92
CA SER A 156 17.12 5.78 2.07
C SER A 156 17.49 4.58 2.94
N GLY A 157 18.46 3.77 2.50
CA GLY A 157 18.88 2.54 3.20
C GLY A 157 18.11 1.28 2.83
N GLN A 158 17.01 1.38 2.06
CA GLN A 158 16.24 0.23 1.57
C GLN A 158 16.44 -0.04 0.06
N GLU A 159 17.35 0.67 -0.61
CA GLU A 159 17.54 0.62 -2.07
C GLU A 159 17.71 -0.81 -2.56
N LYS A 160 18.66 -1.55 -1.98
CA LYS A 160 18.99 -2.91 -2.41
C LYS A 160 17.83 -3.90 -2.22
N ILE A 161 17.10 -3.80 -1.10
CA ILE A 161 15.98 -4.71 -0.83
C ILE A 161 14.77 -4.38 -1.71
N MET A 162 14.49 -3.08 -1.89
CA MET A 162 13.38 -2.60 -2.70
C MET A 162 13.61 -2.86 -4.19
N GLU A 163 14.81 -2.61 -4.73
CA GLU A 163 15.13 -2.94 -6.12
C GLU A 163 14.88 -4.43 -6.41
N LYS A 164 15.34 -5.31 -5.51
CA LYS A 164 15.12 -6.76 -5.64
C LYS A 164 13.63 -7.10 -5.59
N ALA A 165 12.89 -6.54 -4.64
CA ALA A 165 11.46 -6.79 -4.46
C ALA A 165 10.64 -6.29 -5.65
N ILE A 166 10.89 -5.06 -6.12
CA ILE A 166 10.25 -4.45 -7.30
C ILE A 166 10.51 -5.31 -8.53
N LYS A 167 11.76 -5.70 -8.80
CA LYS A 167 12.10 -6.55 -9.96
C LYS A 167 11.39 -7.90 -9.91
N ALA A 168 11.35 -8.53 -8.74
CA ALA A 168 10.68 -9.82 -8.56
C ALA A 168 9.16 -9.71 -8.77
N LEU A 169 8.53 -8.68 -8.21
CA LEU A 169 7.10 -8.48 -8.24
C LEU A 169 6.61 -8.05 -9.63
N ALA A 170 7.32 -7.14 -10.30
CA ALA A 170 7.01 -6.77 -11.69
C ALA A 170 7.15 -7.94 -12.66
N LYS A 171 8.18 -8.78 -12.48
CA LYS A 171 8.32 -10.02 -13.26
C LYS A 171 7.13 -10.94 -13.03
N LYS A 172 6.67 -11.08 -11.78
CA LYS A 172 5.52 -11.90 -11.43
C LYS A 172 4.22 -11.37 -12.06
N MET A 173 3.96 -10.07 -11.95
CA MET A 173 2.68 -9.48 -12.38
C MET A 173 2.58 -9.31 -13.89
N TRP A 174 3.66 -8.87 -14.54
CA TRP A 174 3.60 -8.43 -15.94
C TRP A 174 4.46 -9.25 -16.88
N ASN A 175 5.21 -10.23 -16.37
CA ASN A 175 6.20 -10.98 -17.15
C ASN A 175 7.25 -10.07 -17.82
N ILE A 176 7.51 -8.90 -17.22
CA ILE A 176 8.47 -7.90 -17.72
C ILE A 176 9.81 -8.08 -17.00
N LYS A 177 10.92 -8.03 -17.74
CA LYS A 177 12.25 -7.81 -17.14
C LYS A 177 12.42 -6.31 -16.93
N ILE A 178 12.34 -5.84 -15.69
CA ILE A 178 12.80 -4.49 -15.34
C ILE A 178 14.33 -4.52 -15.40
N ALA A 179 14.90 -3.72 -16.32
CA ALA A 179 16.35 -3.59 -16.52
C ALA A 179 17.04 -3.12 -15.23
#